data_AF-A0A956DY57-F1
#
_entry.id   AF-A0A956DY57-F1
#
_cell.length_a   1.000
_cell.length_b   1.000
_cell.length_c   1.000
_cell.angle_alpha   90.00
_cell.angle_beta   90.00
_cell.angle_gamma   90.00
#
_symmetry.space_group_name_H-M   'P 1'
#
loop_
_entity.id
_entity.type
_entity.pdbx_description
1 polymer ?
#
loop_
_entity_poly.entity_id
_entity_poly.type
_entity_poly.pdbx_seq_one_letter_code
_entity_poly.pdbx_strand_id
1 'polypeptide(L)'
;VASLRTVGERITALLDGKLALDIDPDTLFAVPLDDRVAVEMERKRLAAIVAAFPSAEGGGGTAAGGGGHGGGSPGGGGGGAMEDPVWRARLELDRRRLTFLSLPAEDRARLLAEHERRRAEAEASQDVAEQAAKEVETAEAKRLEALAKAQAARSEAERLVAEELARLLAVDRQQAELKQSMAARQQALDAQGEAVLVWRRRASEALTTIGVAQDELYDALRRDLKAARAELSTVLTAPAVEVPSPGPDPLVELAAEIDRSAVDAKRAELLDHANNLGLAARALRQEEARRGIERMEELNRLRLQLLPSLSEDKRDAVTGFGAPGRDQAASEGFQVTLTLRYHVQAATQWLQSLRKTGCPEGDSALLGTWVILQWLTLAGALWWWRKRADRLITTLREHLNQDRTSTTTGRRAPTALVDRSPVDRMLALLLRVRSPLEL
;
A
#
# COMPACT_ATOMS: atom_id res chain seq x y z
N VAL A 1 -25.24 -4.68 20.88
CA VAL A 1 -24.86 -5.29 19.58
C VAL A 1 -23.64 -4.61 18.95
N ALA A 2 -23.68 -3.30 18.66
CA ALA A 2 -22.58 -2.58 17.99
C ALA A 2 -21.22 -2.75 18.69
N SER A 3 -21.15 -2.52 20.01
CA SER A 3 -19.91 -2.72 20.80
C SER A 3 -19.33 -4.14 20.69
N LEU A 4 -20.17 -5.18 20.75
CA LEU A 4 -19.72 -6.57 20.60
C LEU A 4 -19.13 -6.85 19.21
N ARG A 5 -19.74 -6.29 18.16
CA ARG A 5 -19.21 -6.38 16.79
C ARG A 5 -17.87 -5.68 16.66
N THR A 6 -17.73 -4.48 17.21
CA THR A 6 -16.47 -3.73 17.22
C THR A 6 -15.34 -4.50 17.92
N VAL A 7 -15.60 -5.12 19.07
CA VAL A 7 -14.58 -5.97 19.75
C VAL A 7 -14.25 -7.19 18.89
N GLY A 8 -15.25 -7.84 18.30
CA GLY A 8 -15.04 -8.97 17.41
C GLY A 8 -14.17 -8.59 16.20
N GLU A 9 -14.42 -7.44 15.58
CA GLU A 9 -13.64 -6.92 14.46
C GLU A 9 -12.20 -6.60 14.85
N ARG A 10 -11.97 -6.09 16.07
CA ARG A 10 -10.62 -5.86 16.62
C ARG A 10 -9.85 -7.17 16.80
N ILE A 11 -10.50 -8.24 17.24
CA ILE A 11 -9.85 -9.56 17.35
C ILE A 11 -9.49 -10.11 15.98
N THR A 12 -10.37 -9.96 14.98
CA THR A 12 -10.03 -10.32 13.59
C THR A 12 -8.86 -9.48 13.07
N ALA A 13 -8.83 -8.17 13.37
CA ALA A 13 -7.71 -7.31 13.01
C ALA A 13 -6.40 -7.75 13.68
N LEU A 14 -6.44 -8.20 14.94
CA LEU A 14 -5.27 -8.77 15.62
C LEU A 14 -4.80 -10.06 14.95
N LEU A 15 -5.71 -10.97 14.61
CA LEU A 15 -5.40 -12.21 13.88
C LEU A 15 -4.72 -11.94 12.53
N ASP A 16 -5.11 -10.85 11.87
CA ASP A 16 -4.56 -10.42 10.58
C ASP A 16 -3.25 -9.60 10.71
N GLY A 17 -2.76 -9.34 11.93
CA GLY A 17 -1.58 -8.50 12.18
C GLY A 17 -1.84 -6.99 11.99
N LYS A 18 -3.10 -6.56 12.03
CA LYS A 18 -3.58 -5.21 11.65
C LYS A 18 -4.37 -4.50 12.75
N LEU A 19 -4.24 -4.94 14.01
CA LEU A 19 -4.83 -4.21 15.13
C LEU A 19 -4.29 -2.77 15.17
N ALA A 20 -5.18 -1.81 15.41
CA ALA A 20 -4.85 -0.39 15.55
C ALA A 20 -3.97 -0.16 16.78
N LEU A 21 -2.99 0.73 16.66
CA LEU A 21 -1.88 0.89 17.63
C LEU A 21 -2.31 1.48 18.98
N ASP A 22 -3.49 2.11 19.03
CA ASP A 22 -4.08 2.67 20.25
C ASP A 22 -4.82 1.64 21.11
N ILE A 23 -4.97 0.40 20.61
CA ILE A 23 -5.75 -0.65 21.28
C ILE A 23 -4.81 -1.68 21.88
N ASP A 24 -4.80 -1.77 23.20
CA ASP A 24 -4.15 -2.86 23.93
C ASP A 24 -4.85 -4.22 23.64
N PRO A 25 -4.15 -5.22 23.07
CA PRO A 25 -4.70 -6.54 22.79
C PRO A 25 -5.32 -7.24 24.01
N ASP A 26 -4.78 -7.03 25.21
CA ASP A 26 -5.25 -7.72 26.42
C ASP A 26 -6.69 -7.31 26.77
N THR A 27 -7.07 -6.06 26.45
CA THR A 27 -8.44 -5.55 26.67
C THR A 27 -9.50 -6.25 25.80
N LEU A 28 -9.10 -6.99 24.76
CA LEU A 28 -10.01 -7.72 23.89
C LEU A 28 -10.46 -9.06 24.49
N PHE A 29 -9.77 -9.55 25.52
CA PHE A 29 -10.00 -10.86 26.13
C PHE A 29 -10.46 -10.72 27.59
N ALA A 30 -11.15 -11.75 28.08
CA ALA A 30 -11.62 -11.78 29.47
C ALA A 30 -10.56 -12.32 30.44
N VAL A 31 -9.44 -12.81 29.91
CA VAL A 31 -8.35 -13.42 30.65
C VAL A 31 -7.03 -12.79 30.20
N PRO A 32 -6.04 -12.64 31.11
CA PRO A 32 -4.68 -12.23 30.72
C PRO A 32 -4.09 -13.20 29.71
N LEU A 33 -3.49 -12.69 28.64
CA LEU A 33 -2.95 -13.54 27.56
C LEU A 33 -1.63 -14.22 27.93
N ASP A 34 -0.95 -13.74 28.97
CA ASP A 34 0.29 -14.29 29.54
C ASP A 34 0.06 -15.49 30.47
N ASP A 35 -1.13 -15.60 31.08
CA ASP A 35 -1.52 -16.74 31.91
C ASP A 35 -2.00 -17.93 31.06
N ARG A 36 -1.08 -18.87 30.83
CA ARG A 36 -1.33 -20.10 30.07
C ARG A 36 -2.50 -20.93 30.62
N VAL A 37 -2.69 -20.96 31.94
CA VAL A 37 -3.76 -21.75 32.58
C VAL A 37 -5.10 -21.06 32.35
N ALA A 38 -5.17 -19.74 32.57
CA ALA A 38 -6.37 -18.95 32.31
C ALA A 38 -6.80 -19.03 30.84
N VAL A 39 -5.85 -18.94 29.90
CA VAL A 39 -6.10 -19.08 28.46
C VAL A 39 -6.67 -20.46 28.11
N GLU A 40 -6.11 -21.55 28.65
CA GLU A 40 -6.59 -22.90 28.36
C GLU A 40 -7.99 -23.16 28.95
N MET A 41 -8.27 -22.62 30.13
CA MET A 41 -9.60 -22.69 30.75
C MET A 41 -10.63 -21.90 29.93
N GLU A 42 -10.30 -20.69 29.49
CA GLU A 42 -11.18 -19.87 28.66
C GLU A 42 -11.41 -20.51 27.29
N ARG A 43 -10.36 -21.08 26.67
CA ARG A 43 -10.47 -21.83 25.41
C ARG A 43 -11.46 -22.99 25.54
N LYS A 44 -11.37 -23.80 26.60
CA LYS A 44 -12.32 -24.91 26.86
C LYS A 44 -13.74 -24.40 27.08
N ARG A 45 -13.90 -23.31 27.85
CA ARG A 45 -15.20 -22.67 28.11
C ARG A 45 -15.85 -22.19 26.81
N LEU A 46 -15.12 -21.43 26.00
CA LEU A 46 -15.61 -20.92 24.71
C LEU A 46 -15.90 -22.05 23.73
N ALA A 47 -15.06 -23.09 23.67
CA ALA A 47 -15.32 -24.26 22.83
C ALA A 47 -16.62 -24.97 23.22
N ALA A 48 -16.91 -25.13 24.52
CA ALA A 48 -18.16 -25.72 24.99
C ALA A 48 -19.37 -24.85 24.63
N ILE A 49 -19.28 -23.52 24.79
CA ILE A 49 -20.34 -22.58 24.41
C ILE A 49 -20.59 -22.66 22.89
N VAL A 50 -19.54 -22.56 22.07
CA VAL A 50 -19.67 -22.58 20.60
C VAL A 50 -20.22 -23.93 20.10
N ALA A 51 -19.79 -25.05 20.68
CA ALA A 51 -20.26 -26.38 20.31
C ALA A 51 -21.73 -26.64 20.67
N ALA A 52 -22.24 -26.04 21.75
CA ALA A 52 -23.64 -26.16 22.13
C ALA A 52 -24.61 -25.46 21.14
N PHE A 53 -24.10 -24.58 20.29
CA PHE A 53 -24.88 -23.80 19.32
C PHE A 53 -24.26 -23.88 17.92
N PRO A 54 -24.36 -25.04 17.24
CA PRO A 54 -23.90 -25.18 15.86
C PRO A 54 -24.66 -24.19 14.96
N SER A 55 -23.93 -23.46 14.11
CA SER A 55 -24.53 -22.52 13.16
C SER A 55 -25.59 -23.22 12.32
N ALA A 56 -26.81 -22.68 12.31
CA ALA A 56 -27.91 -23.17 11.46
C ALA A 56 -27.60 -23.08 9.95
N GLU A 57 -26.57 -22.33 9.55
CA GLU A 57 -26.19 -22.11 8.16
C GLU A 57 -25.53 -23.33 7.46
N GLY A 58 -25.18 -24.39 8.21
CA GLY A 58 -24.56 -25.62 7.64
C GLY A 58 -25.53 -26.77 7.34
N GLY A 59 -26.83 -26.61 7.62
CA GLY A 59 -27.83 -27.68 7.59
C GLY A 59 -28.51 -27.90 6.23
N GLY A 60 -27.81 -27.76 5.11
CA GLY A 60 -28.28 -28.14 3.77
C GLY A 60 -28.10 -29.64 3.51
N GLY A 61 -28.62 -30.49 4.39
CA GLY A 61 -28.48 -31.94 4.32
C GLY A 61 -29.82 -32.61 4.00
N THR A 62 -29.97 -33.05 2.76
CA THR A 62 -30.95 -34.02 2.28
C THR A 62 -31.14 -35.19 3.26
N ALA A 63 -32.27 -35.24 3.95
CA ALA A 63 -32.75 -36.45 4.63
C ALA A 63 -34.02 -36.93 3.91
N ALA A 64 -33.82 -37.83 2.95
CA ALA A 64 -34.88 -38.62 2.37
C ALA A 64 -35.32 -39.71 3.36
N GLY A 65 -36.63 -39.77 3.61
CA GLY A 65 -37.36 -41.02 3.84
C GLY A 65 -37.36 -41.60 5.26
N GLY A 66 -38.56 -41.69 5.85
CA GLY A 66 -38.83 -42.62 6.94
C GLY A 66 -39.90 -42.11 7.90
N GLY A 67 -41.17 -42.29 7.55
CA GLY A 67 -42.31 -41.89 8.37
C GLY A 67 -42.45 -42.70 9.67
N GLY A 68 -43.12 -42.11 10.65
CA GLY A 68 -43.54 -42.79 11.87
C GLY A 68 -44.26 -41.84 12.83
N HIS A 69 -45.57 -42.05 12.97
CA HIS A 69 -46.51 -41.26 13.77
C HIS A 69 -46.20 -41.20 15.28
N GLY A 70 -46.54 -40.05 15.87
CA GLY A 70 -47.42 -40.00 17.04
C GLY A 70 -46.77 -39.79 18.40
N GLY A 71 -47.08 -38.66 19.04
CA GLY A 71 -46.87 -38.46 20.47
C GLY A 71 -46.53 -37.03 20.82
N GLY A 72 -47.56 -36.22 21.10
CA GLY A 72 -47.41 -34.84 21.48
C GLY A 72 -46.54 -34.64 22.73
N SER A 73 -45.75 -33.58 22.72
CA SER A 73 -45.19 -32.97 23.92
C SER A 73 -45.52 -31.49 23.90
N PRO A 74 -46.06 -30.93 24.99
CA PRO A 74 -46.60 -29.59 25.03
C PRO A 74 -45.50 -28.55 25.27
N GLY A 75 -45.68 -27.37 24.67
CA GLY A 75 -45.29 -26.07 25.23
C GLY A 75 -43.85 -25.90 25.71
N GLY A 76 -43.00 -25.31 24.86
CA GLY A 76 -41.76 -24.69 25.30
C GLY A 76 -41.38 -23.58 24.33
N GLY A 77 -41.73 -22.33 24.65
CA GLY A 77 -41.37 -21.12 23.89
C GLY A 77 -39.87 -20.83 23.88
N GLY A 78 -39.08 -21.68 23.23
CA GLY A 78 -37.61 -21.57 23.13
C GLY A 78 -37.11 -21.04 21.78
N GLY A 79 -38.00 -20.69 20.85
CA GLY A 79 -37.63 -20.23 19.50
C GLY A 79 -37.10 -18.79 19.43
N GLY A 80 -37.36 -17.95 20.44
CA GLY A 80 -36.99 -16.53 20.41
C GLY A 80 -35.52 -16.22 20.74
N ALA A 81 -34.81 -17.11 21.45
CA ALA A 81 -33.44 -16.84 21.90
C ALA A 81 -32.39 -16.92 20.77
N MET A 82 -32.63 -17.72 19.71
CA MET A 82 -31.75 -17.79 18.54
C MET A 82 -31.95 -16.62 17.56
N GLU A 83 -33.03 -15.84 17.70
CA GLU A 83 -33.27 -14.65 16.88
C GLU A 83 -32.78 -13.35 17.51
N ASP A 84 -32.36 -13.36 18.78
CA ASP A 84 -31.82 -12.17 19.45
C ASP A 84 -30.51 -11.72 18.77
N PRO A 85 -30.46 -10.52 18.16
CA PRO A 85 -29.26 -9.98 17.52
C PRO A 85 -28.11 -9.78 18.51
N VAL A 86 -28.38 -9.60 19.81
CA VAL A 86 -27.35 -9.51 20.86
C VAL A 86 -26.69 -10.87 21.07
N TRP A 87 -27.50 -11.93 21.17
CA TRP A 87 -27.00 -13.29 21.33
C TRP A 87 -26.12 -13.73 20.16
N ARG A 88 -26.59 -13.50 18.91
CA ARG A 88 -25.79 -13.79 17.70
C ARG A 88 -24.47 -13.05 17.68
N ALA A 89 -24.47 -11.75 18.01
CA ALA A 89 -23.24 -10.96 18.08
C ALA A 89 -22.30 -11.45 19.19
N ARG A 90 -22.83 -11.97 20.30
CA ARG A 90 -22.02 -12.55 21.37
C ARG A 90 -21.38 -13.87 20.96
N LEU A 91 -22.16 -14.78 20.36
CA LEU A 91 -21.65 -16.05 19.87
C LEU A 91 -20.56 -15.85 18.81
N GLU A 92 -20.74 -14.87 17.93
CA GLU A 92 -19.75 -14.49 16.92
C GLU A 92 -18.46 -13.94 17.54
N LEU A 93 -18.56 -13.08 18.56
CA LEU A 93 -17.40 -12.62 19.33
C LEU A 93 -16.66 -13.79 19.99
N ASP A 94 -17.40 -14.70 20.63
CA ASP A 94 -16.84 -15.86 21.33
C ASP A 94 -16.15 -16.84 20.35
N ARG A 95 -16.67 -16.99 19.12
CA ARG A 95 -15.98 -17.72 18.04
C ARG A 95 -14.65 -17.08 17.67
N ARG A 96 -14.60 -15.77 17.47
CA ARG A 96 -13.36 -15.05 17.12
C ARG A 96 -12.32 -15.14 18.23
N ARG A 97 -12.74 -15.01 19.49
CA ARG A 97 -11.89 -15.26 20.66
C ARG A 97 -11.36 -16.69 20.67
N LEU A 98 -12.23 -17.67 20.44
CA LEU A 98 -11.82 -19.07 20.36
C LEU A 98 -10.81 -19.30 19.23
N THR A 99 -11.00 -18.69 18.06
CA THR A 99 -10.04 -18.77 16.95
C THR A 99 -8.65 -18.30 17.37
N PHE A 100 -8.55 -17.11 17.99
CA PHE A 100 -7.27 -16.60 18.48
C PHE A 100 -6.67 -17.46 19.59
N LEU A 101 -7.45 -17.82 20.61
CA LEU A 101 -6.98 -18.64 21.73
C LEU A 101 -6.61 -20.08 21.31
N SER A 102 -7.14 -20.57 20.19
CA SER A 102 -6.81 -21.89 19.64
C SER A 102 -5.53 -21.91 18.81
N LEU A 103 -4.97 -20.75 18.45
CA LEU A 103 -3.65 -20.71 17.82
C LEU A 103 -2.57 -21.29 18.76
N PRO A 104 -1.49 -21.88 18.23
CA PRO A 104 -0.31 -22.22 19.02
C PRO A 104 0.19 -21.01 19.83
N ALA A 105 0.73 -21.26 21.02
CA ALA A 105 1.22 -20.20 21.90
C ALA A 105 2.29 -19.32 21.22
N GLU A 106 3.15 -19.93 20.40
CA GLU A 106 4.17 -19.25 19.60
C GLU A 106 3.55 -18.29 18.57
N ASP A 107 2.49 -18.70 17.89
CA ASP A 107 1.82 -17.86 16.89
C ASP A 107 1.11 -16.66 17.55
N ARG A 108 0.48 -16.87 18.72
CA ARG A 108 -0.11 -15.76 19.49
C ARG A 108 0.96 -14.78 19.95
N ALA A 109 2.05 -15.29 20.52
CA ALA A 109 3.19 -14.46 20.95
C ALA A 109 3.78 -13.67 19.79
N ARG A 110 3.90 -14.28 18.60
CA ARG A 110 4.37 -13.59 17.38
C ARG A 110 3.45 -12.42 16.99
N LEU A 111 2.13 -12.63 16.97
CA LEU A 111 1.18 -11.58 16.62
C LEU A 111 1.21 -10.41 17.63
N LEU A 112 1.30 -10.71 18.91
CA LEU A 112 1.41 -9.70 19.97
C LEU A 112 2.73 -8.93 19.88
N ALA A 113 3.86 -9.63 19.70
CA ALA A 113 5.17 -9.00 19.55
C ALA A 113 5.25 -8.13 18.28
N GLU A 114 4.61 -8.55 17.19
CA GLU A 114 4.52 -7.74 15.98
C GLU A 114 3.69 -6.46 16.20
N HIS A 115 2.59 -6.55 16.95
CA HIS A 115 1.80 -5.39 17.32
C HIS A 115 2.58 -4.40 18.20
N GLU A 116 3.24 -4.89 19.25
CA GLU A 116 4.10 -4.07 20.12
C GLU A 116 5.25 -3.42 19.36
N ARG A 117 5.89 -4.15 18.44
CA ARG A 117 6.92 -3.58 17.57
C ARG A 117 6.38 -2.42 16.75
N ARG A 118 5.21 -2.58 16.10
CA ARG A 118 4.58 -1.51 15.32
C ARG A 118 4.23 -0.30 16.19
N ARG A 119 3.75 -0.54 17.42
CA ARG A 119 3.44 0.52 18.37
C ARG A 119 4.70 1.29 18.77
N ALA A 120 5.77 0.60 19.14
CA ALA A 120 7.06 1.21 19.47
C ALA A 120 7.66 2.00 18.29
N GLU A 121 7.53 1.49 17.06
CA GLU A 121 7.94 2.20 15.83
C GLU A 121 7.15 3.50 15.63
N ALA A 122 5.84 3.49 15.90
CA ALA A 122 4.99 4.67 15.78
C ALA A 122 5.29 5.70 16.88
N GLU A 123 5.46 5.26 18.13
CA GLU A 123 5.87 6.12 19.24
C GLU A 123 7.24 6.78 18.97
N ALA A 124 8.23 5.98 18.52
CA ALA A 124 9.53 6.52 18.13
C ALA A 124 9.43 7.54 16.98
N SER A 125 8.53 7.32 16.02
CA SER A 125 8.32 8.27 14.91
C SER A 125 7.66 9.58 15.39
N GLN A 126 6.77 9.50 16.38
CA GLN A 126 6.17 10.67 17.02
C GLN A 126 7.20 11.45 17.83
N ASP A 127 8.04 10.77 18.60
CA ASP A 127 9.13 11.38 19.37
C ASP A 127 10.11 12.12 18.45
N VAL A 128 10.47 11.53 17.29
CA VAL A 128 11.32 12.20 16.30
C VAL A 128 10.67 13.48 15.78
N ALA A 129 9.36 13.47 15.53
CA ALA A 129 8.64 14.65 15.08
C ALA A 129 8.60 15.76 16.16
N GLU A 130 8.37 15.39 17.41
CA GLU A 130 8.38 16.33 18.54
C GLU A 130 9.79 16.90 18.81
N GLN A 131 10.82 16.05 18.76
CA GLN A 131 12.21 16.48 18.86
C GLN A 131 12.58 17.46 17.75
N ALA A 132 12.21 17.17 16.51
CA ALA A 132 12.46 18.08 15.38
C ALA A 132 11.78 19.44 15.58
N ALA A 133 10.55 19.48 16.10
CA ALA A 133 9.87 20.73 16.42
C ALA A 133 10.59 21.53 17.52
N LYS A 134 11.05 20.86 18.58
CA LYS A 134 11.85 21.49 19.64
C LYS A 134 13.20 22.01 19.11
N GLU A 135 13.85 21.28 18.21
CA GLU A 135 15.09 21.71 17.55
C GLU A 135 14.89 23.04 16.79
N VAL A 136 13.77 23.20 16.06
CA VAL A 136 13.43 24.46 15.38
C VAL A 136 13.31 25.63 16.37
N GLU A 137 12.58 25.45 17.48
CA GLU A 137 12.40 26.49 18.49
C GLU A 137 13.72 26.87 19.17
N THR A 138 14.53 25.88 19.54
CA THR A 138 15.82 26.11 20.20
C THR A 138 16.83 26.78 19.26
N ALA A 139 16.85 26.43 17.98
CA ALA A 139 17.70 27.07 16.98
C ALA A 139 17.33 28.55 16.79
N GLU A 140 16.04 28.88 16.75
CA GLU A 140 15.56 30.26 16.65
C GLU A 140 15.94 31.07 17.91
N ALA A 141 15.75 30.51 19.10
CA ALA A 141 16.11 31.18 20.35
C ALA A 141 17.62 31.50 20.40
N LYS A 142 18.48 30.53 20.05
CA LYS A 142 19.93 30.73 19.96
C LYS A 142 20.30 31.77 18.91
N ARG A 143 19.61 31.79 17.77
CA ARG A 143 19.83 32.78 16.71
C ARG A 143 19.57 34.20 17.22
N LEU A 144 18.45 34.42 17.91
CA LEU A 144 18.12 35.73 18.48
C LEU A 144 19.16 36.16 19.52
N GLU A 145 19.64 35.24 20.36
CA GLU A 145 20.72 35.51 21.30
C GLU A 145 22.02 35.90 20.58
N ALA A 146 22.41 35.20 19.51
CA ALA A 146 23.59 35.51 18.72
C ALA A 146 23.49 36.89 18.05
N LEU A 147 22.32 37.27 17.53
CA LEU A 147 22.07 38.61 16.98
C LEU A 147 22.17 39.70 18.06
N ALA A 148 21.65 39.45 19.27
CA ALA A 148 21.78 40.38 20.38
C ALA A 148 23.25 40.55 20.80
N LYS A 149 24.05 39.47 20.80
CA LYS A 149 25.51 39.53 21.03
C LYS A 149 26.23 40.32 19.94
N ALA A 150 25.83 40.18 18.68
CA ALA A 150 26.38 40.96 17.58
C ALA A 150 26.13 42.47 17.75
N GLN A 151 24.94 42.85 18.21
CA GLN A 151 24.59 44.25 18.50
C GLN A 151 25.35 44.81 19.70
N ALA A 152 25.69 43.98 20.68
CA ALA A 152 26.43 44.37 21.88
C ALA A 152 27.97 44.25 21.75
N ALA A 153 28.46 43.79 20.60
CA ALA A 153 29.88 43.56 20.35
C ALA A 153 30.70 44.85 20.47
N ARG A 154 31.90 44.75 21.06
CA ARG A 154 32.77 45.92 21.29
C ARG A 154 33.76 46.14 20.17
N SER A 155 33.97 45.14 19.32
CA SER A 155 34.84 45.19 18.15
C SER A 155 34.12 44.70 16.89
N GLU A 156 34.61 45.14 15.74
CA GLU A 156 34.13 44.67 14.44
C GLU A 156 34.35 43.17 14.25
N ALA A 157 35.49 42.66 14.72
CA ALA A 157 35.80 41.24 14.73
C ALA A 157 34.77 40.41 15.49
N GLU A 158 34.46 40.80 16.73
CA GLU A 158 33.43 40.14 17.55
C GLU A 158 32.05 40.22 16.88
N ARG A 159 31.73 41.37 16.28
CA ARG A 159 30.48 41.57 15.56
C ARG A 159 30.36 40.60 14.38
N LEU A 160 31.40 40.50 13.54
CA LEU A 160 31.43 39.57 12.40
C LEU A 160 31.33 38.11 12.83
N VAL A 161 32.00 37.71 13.91
CA VAL A 161 31.91 36.35 14.47
C VAL A 161 30.49 36.06 14.96
N ALA A 162 29.86 36.99 15.66
CA ALA A 162 28.50 36.83 16.17
C ALA A 162 27.44 36.85 15.05
N GLU A 163 27.60 37.69 14.03
CA GLU A 163 26.75 37.71 12.83
C GLU A 163 26.87 36.38 12.06
N GLU A 164 28.08 35.85 11.90
CA GLU A 164 28.30 34.56 11.27
C GLU A 164 27.65 33.42 12.07
N LEU A 165 27.79 33.42 13.40
CA LEU A 165 27.13 32.43 14.24
C LEU A 165 25.61 32.50 14.12
N ALA A 166 25.02 33.70 14.07
CA ALA A 166 23.59 33.88 13.83
C ALA A 166 23.16 33.36 12.45
N ARG A 167 23.97 33.55 11.41
CA ARG A 167 23.75 33.00 10.07
C ARG A 167 23.76 31.47 10.10
N LEU A 168 24.74 30.86 10.77
CA LEU A 168 24.83 29.40 10.91
C LEU A 168 23.64 28.82 11.67
N LEU A 169 23.17 29.49 12.74
CA LEU A 169 21.97 29.08 13.47
C LEU A 169 20.69 29.20 12.63
N ALA A 170 20.65 30.11 11.65
CA ALA A 170 19.57 30.14 10.66
C ALA A 170 19.59 28.90 9.75
N VAL A 171 20.77 28.43 9.35
CA VAL A 171 20.92 27.17 8.58
C VAL A 171 20.52 25.97 9.43
N ASP A 172 20.92 25.93 10.71
CA ASP A 172 20.52 24.90 11.69
C ASP A 172 18.99 24.78 11.77
N ARG A 173 18.30 25.93 11.89
CA ARG A 173 16.84 25.98 11.88
C ARG A 173 16.24 25.41 10.60
N GLN A 174 16.76 25.79 9.43
CA GLN A 174 16.28 25.28 8.14
C GLN A 174 16.49 23.75 8.01
N GLN A 175 17.59 23.22 8.56
CA GLN A 175 17.85 21.79 8.62
C GLN A 175 16.85 21.08 9.55
N ALA A 176 16.53 21.66 10.71
CA ALA A 176 15.51 21.14 11.62
C ALA A 176 14.09 21.17 11.02
N GLU A 177 13.72 22.24 10.30
CA GLU A 177 12.46 22.34 9.55
C GLU A 177 12.37 21.25 8.47
N LEU A 178 13.47 20.98 7.74
CA LEU A 178 13.53 19.88 6.78
C LEU A 178 13.31 18.53 7.47
N LYS A 179 13.98 18.27 8.59
CA LYS A 179 13.81 17.05 9.41
C LYS A 179 12.36 16.88 9.87
N GLN A 180 11.72 17.96 10.33
CA GLN A 180 10.30 17.95 10.71
C GLN A 180 9.40 17.59 9.51
N SER A 181 9.64 18.19 8.34
CA SER A 181 8.88 17.89 7.13
C SER A 181 9.03 16.43 6.69
N MET A 182 10.21 15.84 6.88
CA MET A 182 10.48 14.43 6.61
C MET A 182 9.71 13.52 7.57
N ALA A 183 9.68 13.86 8.86
CA ALA A 183 8.90 13.11 9.85
C ALA A 183 7.39 13.14 9.52
N ALA A 184 6.85 14.29 9.15
CA ALA A 184 5.45 14.41 8.72
C ALA A 184 5.14 13.58 7.47
N ARG A 185 6.05 13.54 6.49
CA ARG A 185 5.90 12.69 5.30
C ARG A 185 5.94 11.20 5.63
N GLN A 186 6.80 10.80 6.57
CA GLN A 186 6.84 9.42 7.05
C GLN A 186 5.51 9.01 7.71
N GLN A 187 4.96 9.84 8.59
CA GLN A 187 3.64 9.59 9.19
C GLN A 187 2.52 9.51 8.13
N ALA A 188 2.57 10.35 7.11
CA ALA A 188 1.62 10.29 6.00
C ALA A 188 1.73 8.96 5.22
N LEU A 189 2.95 8.42 5.01
CA LEU A 189 3.13 7.10 4.39
C LEU A 189 2.54 5.97 5.24
N ASP A 190 2.64 6.05 6.56
CA ASP A 190 2.07 5.05 7.45
C ASP A 190 0.54 5.09 7.40
N ALA A 191 -0.06 6.28 7.46
CA ALA A 191 -1.50 6.47 7.29
C ALA A 191 -2.03 5.97 5.93
N GLN A 192 -1.24 6.14 4.86
CA GLN A 192 -1.58 5.59 3.54
C GLN A 192 -1.61 4.05 3.55
N GLY A 193 -0.69 3.41 4.29
CA GLY A 193 -0.68 1.97 4.49
C GLY A 193 -1.97 1.48 5.16
N GLU A 194 -2.41 2.17 6.21
CA GLU A 194 -3.67 1.86 6.90
C GLU A 194 -4.89 2.02 5.99
N ALA A 195 -4.94 3.08 5.18
CA ALA A 195 -6.03 3.29 4.23
C ALA A 195 -6.17 2.12 3.24
N VAL A 196 -5.07 1.53 2.79
CA VAL A 196 -5.07 0.35 1.93
C VAL A 196 -5.66 -0.88 2.65
N LEU A 197 -5.39 -1.05 3.95
CA LEU A 197 -5.98 -2.13 4.74
C LEU A 197 -7.50 -1.98 4.85
N VAL A 198 -7.99 -0.75 5.00
CA VAL A 198 -9.43 -0.44 4.99
C VAL A 198 -10.04 -0.80 3.63
N TRP A 199 -9.38 -0.46 2.52
CA TRP A 199 -9.83 -0.85 1.19
C TRP A 199 -9.91 -2.36 1.00
N ARG A 200 -8.88 -3.09 1.47
CA ARG A 200 -8.88 -4.56 1.41
C ARG A 200 -10.04 -5.17 2.18
N ARG A 201 -10.35 -4.62 3.37
CA ARG A 201 -11.50 -5.07 4.17
C ARG A 201 -12.81 -4.83 3.42
N ARG A 202 -13.05 -3.59 2.96
CA ARG A 202 -14.27 -3.23 2.21
C ARG A 202 -14.44 -4.07 0.94
N ALA A 203 -13.37 -4.33 0.20
CA ALA A 203 -13.41 -5.19 -0.97
C ALA A 203 -13.76 -6.64 -0.60
N SER A 204 -13.18 -7.19 0.47
CA SER A 204 -13.52 -8.54 0.95
C SER A 204 -14.98 -8.66 1.37
N GLU A 205 -15.53 -7.64 2.07
CA GLU A 205 -16.94 -7.59 2.47
C GLU A 205 -17.89 -7.43 1.27
N ALA A 206 -17.48 -6.67 0.26
CA ALA A 206 -18.27 -6.51 -0.96
C ALA A 206 -18.27 -7.76 -1.84
N LEU A 207 -17.25 -8.63 -1.74
CA LEU A 207 -17.20 -9.91 -2.46
C LEU A 207 -18.12 -10.98 -1.86
N THR A 208 -18.53 -10.86 -0.59
CA THR A 208 -19.48 -11.79 0.05
C THR A 208 -20.93 -11.37 -0.11
N THR A 209 -21.18 -10.14 -0.55
CA THR A 209 -22.51 -9.60 -0.86
C THR A 209 -22.66 -9.45 -2.37
N ILE A 210 -23.89 -9.32 -2.90
CA ILE A 210 -24.15 -9.06 -4.34
C ILE A 210 -25.13 -7.88 -4.42
N GLY A 211 -24.84 -6.84 -5.22
CA GLY A 211 -25.74 -5.69 -5.39
C GLY A 211 -25.12 -4.40 -5.94
N VAL A 212 -25.77 -3.27 -5.67
CA VAL A 212 -25.39 -1.92 -6.14
C VAL A 212 -24.17 -1.35 -5.40
N ALA A 213 -23.91 -1.83 -4.18
CA ALA A 213 -22.80 -1.37 -3.36
C ALA A 213 -21.42 -1.68 -3.98
N GLN A 214 -21.31 -2.73 -4.81
CA GLN A 214 -20.10 -3.11 -5.52
C GLN A 214 -19.69 -2.08 -6.56
N ASP A 215 -20.66 -1.55 -7.32
CA ASP A 215 -20.40 -0.56 -8.36
C ASP A 215 -19.89 0.76 -7.76
N GLU A 216 -20.49 1.19 -6.63
CA GLU A 216 -20.04 2.38 -5.89
C GLU A 216 -18.64 2.20 -5.30
N LEU A 217 -18.38 1.03 -4.70
CA LEU A 217 -17.07 0.69 -4.15
C LEU A 217 -16.00 0.67 -5.24
N TYR A 218 -16.32 0.11 -6.41
CA TYR A 218 -15.44 0.07 -7.57
C TYR A 218 -15.09 1.48 -8.07
N ASP A 219 -16.07 2.39 -8.16
CA ASP A 219 -15.83 3.78 -8.54
C ASP A 219 -14.99 4.53 -7.50
N ALA A 220 -15.22 4.26 -6.22
CA ALA A 220 -14.40 4.84 -5.15
C ALA A 220 -12.94 4.36 -5.22
N LEU A 221 -12.71 3.05 -5.43
CA LEU A 221 -11.38 2.49 -5.67
C LEU A 221 -10.71 3.10 -6.91
N ARG A 222 -11.45 3.35 -8.00
CA ARG A 222 -10.90 4.03 -9.19
C ARG A 222 -10.44 5.45 -8.89
N ARG A 223 -11.19 6.21 -8.07
CA ARG A 223 -10.80 7.57 -7.66
C ARG A 223 -9.52 7.53 -6.82
N ASP A 224 -9.45 6.64 -5.84
CA ASP A 224 -8.28 6.50 -4.96
C ASP A 224 -7.05 5.99 -5.73
N LEU A 225 -7.24 5.05 -6.66
CA LEU A 225 -6.16 4.59 -7.54
C LEU A 225 -5.65 5.71 -8.45
N LYS A 226 -6.54 6.59 -8.95
CA LYS A 226 -6.11 7.77 -9.71
C LYS A 226 -5.29 8.74 -8.85
N ALA A 227 -5.71 8.96 -7.59
CA ALA A 227 -4.95 9.78 -6.64
C ALA A 227 -3.57 9.16 -6.34
N ALA A 228 -3.50 7.86 -6.04
CA ALA A 228 -2.26 7.14 -5.78
C ALA A 228 -1.28 7.20 -6.98
N ARG A 229 -1.79 7.09 -8.21
CA ARG A 229 -0.97 7.26 -9.43
C ARG A 229 -0.43 8.68 -9.57
N ALA A 230 -1.24 9.70 -9.27
CA ALA A 230 -0.80 11.10 -9.32
C ALA A 230 0.28 11.38 -8.25
N GLU A 231 0.07 10.91 -7.02
CA GLU A 231 1.05 11.00 -5.93
C GLU A 231 2.37 10.32 -6.29
N LEU A 232 2.33 9.07 -6.78
CA LEU A 232 3.52 8.36 -7.22
C LEU A 232 4.22 9.09 -8.38
N SER A 233 3.47 9.62 -9.34
CA SER A 233 4.03 10.44 -10.42
C SER A 233 4.78 11.66 -9.87
N THR A 234 4.23 12.36 -8.89
CA THR A 234 4.90 13.49 -8.23
C THR A 234 6.19 13.05 -7.54
N VAL A 235 6.17 11.94 -6.79
CA VAL A 235 7.37 11.40 -6.11
C VAL A 235 8.48 11.02 -7.12
N LEU A 236 8.12 10.37 -8.23
CA LEU A 236 9.06 9.96 -9.29
C LEU A 236 9.55 11.11 -10.18
N THR A 237 8.88 12.27 -10.16
CA THR A 237 9.24 13.47 -10.95
C THR A 237 9.90 14.56 -10.14
N ALA A 238 9.76 14.55 -8.81
CA ALA A 238 10.30 15.58 -7.95
C ALA A 238 11.82 15.79 -8.16
N PRO A 239 12.35 17.01 -8.03
CA PRO A 239 13.78 17.23 -7.98
C PRO A 239 14.39 16.58 -6.71
N ALA A 240 15.71 16.43 -6.69
CA ALA A 240 16.39 16.07 -5.45
C ALA A 240 16.10 17.11 -4.36
N VAL A 241 15.94 16.68 -3.12
CA VAL A 241 15.76 17.58 -1.99
C VAL A 241 17.07 18.32 -1.76
N GLU A 242 17.02 19.65 -1.83
CA GLU A 242 18.15 20.50 -1.50
C GLU A 242 18.25 20.62 0.02
N VAL A 243 19.41 20.25 0.57
CA VAL A 243 19.65 20.32 2.01
C VAL A 243 20.39 21.62 2.31
N PRO A 244 19.87 22.47 3.22
CA PRO A 244 20.55 23.70 3.61
C PRO A 244 21.96 23.41 4.11
N SER A 245 22.93 24.21 3.64
CA SER A 245 24.34 24.06 3.96
C SER A 245 24.93 25.42 4.37
N PRO A 246 25.90 25.45 5.31
CA PRO A 246 26.50 26.70 5.79
C PRO A 246 27.24 27.52 4.72
N GLY A 247 27.50 26.96 3.53
CA GLY A 247 28.15 27.66 2.42
C GLY A 247 29.64 27.98 2.66
N PRO A 248 30.24 28.89 1.89
CA PRO A 248 31.63 29.31 2.07
C PRO A 248 31.82 30.13 3.37
N ASP A 249 33.04 30.09 3.89
CA ASP A 249 33.40 30.77 5.13
C ASP A 249 33.81 32.23 4.89
N PRO A 250 33.00 33.23 5.33
CA PRO A 250 33.32 34.62 5.12
C PRO A 250 34.44 35.11 6.04
N LEU A 251 34.76 34.36 7.10
CA LEU A 251 35.78 34.76 8.07
C LEU A 251 37.18 34.26 7.71
N VAL A 252 37.35 33.57 6.57
CA VAL A 252 38.64 32.98 6.16
C VAL A 252 39.78 34.00 6.08
N GLU A 253 39.48 35.26 5.79
CA GLU A 253 40.46 36.35 5.68
C GLU A 253 40.71 37.10 7.01
N LEU A 254 39.95 36.79 8.07
CA LEU A 254 40.13 37.40 9.39
C LEU A 254 41.45 36.94 10.02
N ALA A 255 42.11 37.84 10.75
CA ALA A 255 43.39 37.56 11.41
C ALA A 255 43.27 36.41 12.43
N ALA A 256 44.32 35.59 12.54
CA ALA A 256 44.36 34.39 13.38
C ALA A 256 44.24 34.64 14.89
N GLU A 257 44.28 35.90 15.35
CA GLU A 257 44.19 36.28 16.76
C GLU A 257 42.74 36.29 17.30
N ILE A 258 41.72 36.22 16.43
CA ILE A 258 40.30 36.23 16.83
C ILE A 258 39.85 34.80 17.10
N ASP A 259 39.24 34.54 18.26
CA ASP A 259 38.69 33.21 18.58
C ASP A 259 37.48 32.91 17.70
N ARG A 260 37.66 31.94 16.80
CA ARG A 260 36.64 31.44 15.86
C ARG A 260 36.18 30.03 16.17
N SER A 261 36.66 29.44 17.26
CA SER A 261 36.46 28.02 17.59
C SER A 261 34.99 27.61 17.61
N ALA A 262 34.12 28.45 18.16
CA ALA A 262 32.67 28.20 18.21
C ALA A 262 32.02 28.22 16.81
N VAL A 263 32.43 29.15 15.93
CA VAL A 263 31.95 29.23 14.55
C VAL A 263 32.40 28.01 13.77
N ASP A 264 33.70 27.69 13.83
CA ASP A 264 34.27 26.57 13.08
C ASP A 264 33.67 25.23 13.52
N ALA A 265 33.46 25.04 14.83
CA ALA A 265 32.77 23.87 15.37
C ALA A 265 31.32 23.77 14.86
N LYS A 266 30.56 24.89 14.88
CA LYS A 266 29.17 24.88 14.39
C LYS A 266 29.10 24.65 12.89
N ARG A 267 30.05 25.16 12.08
CA ARG A 267 30.13 24.87 10.64
C ARG A 267 30.34 23.37 10.39
N ALA A 268 31.28 22.75 11.10
CA ALA A 268 31.56 21.33 10.96
C ALA A 268 30.31 20.49 11.32
N GLU A 269 29.67 20.80 12.44
CA GLU A 269 28.41 20.18 12.87
C GLU A 269 27.32 20.28 11.78
N LEU A 270 27.10 21.47 11.22
CA LEU A 270 26.08 21.69 10.19
C LEU A 270 26.40 21.01 8.86
N LEU A 271 27.67 20.84 8.51
CA LEU A 271 28.08 20.09 7.32
C LEU A 271 27.83 18.59 7.50
N ASP A 272 28.18 18.03 8.66
CA ASP A 272 27.90 16.63 8.99
C ASP A 272 26.39 16.38 9.04
N HIS A 273 25.63 17.29 9.66
CA HIS A 273 24.18 17.21 9.70
C HIS A 273 23.55 17.32 8.30
N ALA A 274 24.03 18.21 7.43
CA ALA A 274 23.58 18.31 6.05
C ALA A 274 23.82 17.01 5.26
N ASN A 275 24.98 16.38 5.44
CA ASN A 275 25.30 15.10 4.79
C ASN A 275 24.36 13.99 5.25
N ASN A 276 24.11 13.89 6.55
CA ASN A 276 23.21 12.90 7.14
C ASN A 276 21.76 13.11 6.71
N LEU A 277 21.27 14.36 6.74
CA LEU A 277 19.95 14.72 6.22
C LEU A 277 19.83 14.41 4.72
N GLY A 278 20.87 14.65 3.93
CA GLY A 278 20.88 14.31 2.51
C GLY A 278 20.80 12.80 2.24
N LEU A 279 21.39 11.97 3.09
CA LEU A 279 21.22 10.52 3.04
C LEU A 279 19.80 10.10 3.45
N ALA A 280 19.30 10.62 4.57
CA ALA A 280 17.96 10.33 5.07
C ALA A 280 16.86 10.77 4.09
N ALA A 281 16.96 11.95 3.49
CA ALA A 281 16.00 12.46 2.50
C ALA A 281 15.95 11.60 1.24
N ARG A 282 17.10 11.08 0.79
CA ARG A 282 17.15 10.12 -0.33
C ARG A 282 16.51 8.79 0.03
N ALA A 283 16.79 8.27 1.22
CA ALA A 283 16.19 7.03 1.71
C ALA A 283 14.66 7.14 1.84
N LEU A 284 14.17 8.22 2.47
CA LEU A 284 12.74 8.49 2.59
C LEU A 284 12.07 8.57 1.21
N ARG A 285 12.68 9.26 0.24
CA ARG A 285 12.13 9.34 -1.12
C ARG A 285 12.07 7.99 -1.83
N GLN A 286 13.06 7.12 -1.62
CA GLN A 286 13.01 5.75 -2.14
C GLN A 286 11.86 4.97 -1.52
N GLU A 287 11.69 5.10 -0.20
CA GLU A 287 10.61 4.47 0.54
C GLU A 287 9.23 4.96 0.08
N GLU A 288 9.04 6.28 -0.13
CA GLU A 288 7.82 6.84 -0.70
C GLU A 288 7.50 6.26 -2.07
N ALA A 289 8.50 6.15 -2.95
CA ALA A 289 8.32 5.57 -4.28
C ALA A 289 7.94 4.08 -4.20
N ARG A 290 8.59 3.33 -3.30
CA ARG A 290 8.33 1.91 -3.04
C ARG A 290 6.91 1.69 -2.49
N ARG A 291 6.54 2.39 -1.42
CA ARG A 291 5.18 2.30 -0.86
C ARG A 291 4.12 2.79 -1.84
N GLY A 292 4.44 3.82 -2.63
CA GLY A 292 3.56 4.32 -3.68
C GLY A 292 3.26 3.28 -4.76
N ILE A 293 4.27 2.52 -5.22
CA ILE A 293 4.04 1.43 -6.19
C ILE A 293 3.25 0.28 -5.56
N GLU A 294 3.59 -0.15 -4.35
CA GLU A 294 2.89 -1.23 -3.61
C GLU A 294 1.41 -0.88 -3.40
N ARG A 295 1.12 0.35 -2.96
CA ARG A 295 -0.26 0.86 -2.79
C ARG A 295 -1.02 0.87 -4.12
N MET A 296 -0.40 1.35 -5.20
CA MET A 296 -1.04 1.37 -6.51
C MET A 296 -1.36 -0.05 -7.01
N GLU A 297 -0.43 -0.98 -6.86
CA GLU A 297 -0.63 -2.39 -7.24
C GLU A 297 -1.73 -3.05 -6.43
N GLU A 298 -1.76 -2.81 -5.13
CA GLU A 298 -2.77 -3.34 -4.22
C GLU A 298 -4.18 -2.82 -4.56
N LEU A 299 -4.33 -1.49 -4.73
CA LEU A 299 -5.61 -0.90 -5.13
C LEU A 299 -6.07 -1.41 -6.50
N ASN A 300 -5.13 -1.59 -7.44
CA ASN A 300 -5.44 -2.17 -8.74
C ASN A 300 -5.90 -3.64 -8.62
N ARG A 301 -5.23 -4.43 -7.78
CA ARG A 301 -5.60 -5.82 -7.51
C ARG A 301 -7.00 -5.91 -6.92
N LEU A 302 -7.33 -5.10 -5.91
CA LEU A 302 -8.66 -5.05 -5.30
C LEU A 302 -9.73 -4.65 -6.33
N ARG A 303 -9.44 -3.65 -7.18
CA ARG A 303 -10.32 -3.25 -8.28
C ARG A 303 -10.61 -4.41 -9.23
N LEU A 304 -9.59 -5.15 -9.64
CA LEU A 304 -9.74 -6.30 -10.56
C LEU A 304 -10.52 -7.45 -9.91
N GLN A 305 -10.34 -7.68 -8.61
CA GLN A 305 -11.09 -8.70 -7.86
C GLN A 305 -12.60 -8.41 -7.82
N LEU A 306 -13.00 -7.13 -7.84
CA LEU A 306 -14.42 -6.74 -7.86
C LEU A 306 -15.07 -6.84 -9.25
N LEU A 307 -14.31 -6.96 -10.35
CA LEU A 307 -14.88 -6.99 -11.70
C LEU A 307 -15.96 -8.07 -11.93
N PRO A 308 -15.83 -9.31 -11.42
CA PRO A 308 -16.86 -10.33 -11.58
C PRO A 308 -18.15 -10.03 -10.81
N SER A 309 -18.08 -9.25 -9.73
CA SER A 309 -19.24 -8.93 -8.89
C SER A 309 -19.96 -7.62 -9.25
N LEU A 310 -19.48 -6.90 -10.27
CA LEU A 310 -20.16 -5.71 -10.79
C LEU A 310 -21.48 -6.06 -11.49
N SER A 311 -22.38 -5.07 -11.57
CA SER A 311 -23.54 -5.17 -12.45
C SER A 311 -23.13 -5.35 -13.91
N GLU A 312 -24.00 -5.95 -14.73
CA GLU A 312 -23.75 -6.17 -16.15
C GLU A 312 -23.49 -4.85 -16.89
N ASP A 313 -24.37 -3.86 -16.71
CA ASP A 313 -24.22 -2.51 -17.28
C ASP A 313 -22.87 -1.88 -16.92
N LYS A 314 -22.47 -1.99 -15.63
CA LYS A 314 -21.20 -1.43 -15.17
C LYS A 314 -20.01 -2.16 -15.77
N ARG A 315 -20.04 -3.49 -15.77
CA ARG A 315 -18.99 -4.33 -16.36
C ARG A 315 -18.83 -4.05 -17.85
N ASP A 316 -19.92 -3.92 -18.59
CA ASP A 316 -19.89 -3.58 -20.02
C ASP A 316 -19.37 -2.16 -20.28
N ALA A 317 -19.78 -1.19 -19.46
CA ALA A 317 -19.27 0.18 -19.57
C ALA A 317 -17.75 0.26 -19.35
N VAL A 318 -17.25 -0.51 -18.39
CA VAL A 318 -15.84 -0.53 -17.94
C VAL A 318 -14.95 -1.36 -18.87
N THR A 319 -15.44 -2.51 -19.36
CA THR A 319 -14.68 -3.41 -20.25
C THR A 319 -14.86 -3.12 -21.74
N GLY A 320 -15.92 -2.39 -22.11
CA GLY A 320 -16.24 -2.02 -23.48
C GLY A 320 -15.35 -0.91 -24.05
N PHE A 321 -15.55 -0.60 -25.33
CA PHE A 321 -14.81 0.47 -26.03
C PHE A 321 -15.46 1.86 -25.89
N GLY A 322 -16.40 2.00 -24.96
CA GLY A 322 -17.06 3.27 -24.65
C GLY A 322 -16.10 4.32 -24.06
N ALA A 323 -16.62 5.50 -23.72
CA ALA A 323 -15.84 6.51 -23.02
C ALA A 323 -15.22 5.98 -21.70
N PRO A 324 -15.92 5.21 -20.84
CA PRO A 324 -15.36 4.73 -19.58
C PRO A 324 -14.23 3.70 -19.75
N GLY A 325 -14.36 2.79 -20.72
CA GLY A 325 -13.30 1.82 -21.01
C GLY A 325 -12.07 2.42 -21.70
N ARG A 326 -12.23 3.47 -22.53
CA ARG A 326 -11.09 4.24 -23.07
C ARG A 326 -10.33 5.00 -21.98
N ASP A 327 -11.03 5.63 -21.05
CA ASP A 327 -10.42 6.25 -19.87
C ASP A 327 -9.65 5.22 -19.04
N GLN A 328 -10.22 4.04 -18.84
CA GLN A 328 -9.54 2.95 -18.16
C GLN A 328 -8.26 2.53 -18.89
N ALA A 329 -8.32 2.27 -20.21
CA ALA A 329 -7.15 1.89 -21.01
C ALA A 329 -6.03 2.94 -20.95
N ALA A 330 -6.38 4.23 -21.01
CA ALA A 330 -5.42 5.31 -20.83
C ALA A 330 -4.79 5.28 -19.43
N SER A 331 -5.60 5.04 -18.39
CA SER A 331 -5.13 4.96 -17.01
C SER A 331 -4.21 3.76 -16.75
N GLU A 332 -4.45 2.61 -17.41
CA GLU A 332 -3.55 1.44 -17.36
C GLU A 332 -2.23 1.72 -18.09
N GLY A 333 -2.28 2.39 -19.25
CA GLY A 333 -1.07 2.82 -19.96
C GLY A 333 -0.22 3.78 -19.12
N PHE A 334 -0.86 4.69 -18.38
CA PHE A 334 -0.19 5.57 -17.43
C PHE A 334 0.45 4.78 -16.28
N GLN A 335 -0.26 3.81 -15.71
CA GLN A 335 0.26 2.92 -14.67
C GLN A 335 1.52 2.15 -15.14
N VAL A 336 1.49 1.53 -16.32
CA VAL A 336 2.66 0.83 -16.88
C VAL A 336 3.85 1.78 -17.02
N THR A 337 3.61 3.01 -17.45
CA THR A 337 4.65 4.03 -17.57
C THR A 337 5.25 4.39 -16.21
N LEU A 338 4.44 4.53 -15.16
CA LEU A 338 4.90 4.78 -13.79
C LEU A 338 5.72 3.62 -13.24
N THR A 339 5.25 2.38 -13.39
CA THR A 339 5.98 1.17 -12.99
C THR A 339 7.35 1.10 -13.68
N LEU A 340 7.40 1.33 -14.98
CA LEU A 340 8.66 1.36 -15.72
C LEU A 340 9.59 2.46 -15.20
N ARG A 341 9.08 3.67 -14.98
CA ARG A 341 9.87 4.80 -14.46
C ARG A 341 10.46 4.49 -13.08
N TYR A 342 9.65 3.91 -12.19
CA TYR A 342 10.09 3.44 -10.87
C TYR A 342 11.26 2.45 -11.00
N HIS A 343 11.12 1.40 -11.82
CA HIS A 343 12.17 0.40 -11.99
C HIS A 343 13.43 0.95 -12.66
N VAL A 344 13.30 1.86 -13.62
CA VAL A 344 14.46 2.56 -14.21
C VAL A 344 15.19 3.35 -13.13
N GLN A 345 14.46 4.11 -12.29
CA GLN A 345 15.06 4.85 -11.19
C GLN A 345 15.74 3.92 -10.18
N ALA A 346 15.09 2.85 -9.74
CA ALA A 346 15.66 1.85 -8.83
C ALA A 346 16.92 1.20 -9.42
N ALA A 347 16.90 0.82 -10.70
CA ALA A 347 18.05 0.23 -11.39
C ALA A 347 19.23 1.21 -11.51
N THR A 348 18.96 2.49 -11.81
CA THR A 348 20.03 3.50 -11.87
C THR A 348 20.68 3.73 -10.50
N GLN A 349 19.91 3.71 -9.42
CA GLN A 349 20.42 3.86 -8.07
C GLN A 349 21.25 2.66 -7.63
N TRP A 350 20.77 1.44 -7.92
CA TRP A 350 21.53 0.21 -7.69
C TRP A 350 22.85 0.18 -8.45
N LEU A 351 22.85 0.63 -9.71
CA LEU A 351 24.09 0.73 -10.50
C LEU A 351 25.06 1.77 -9.90
N GLN A 352 24.54 2.89 -9.38
CA GLN A 352 25.35 3.89 -8.69
C GLN A 352 25.92 3.36 -7.37
N SER A 353 25.17 2.55 -6.61
CA SER A 353 25.70 1.94 -5.39
C SER A 353 26.82 0.96 -5.71
N LEU A 354 26.68 0.13 -6.74
CA LEU A 354 27.72 -0.81 -7.17
C LEU A 354 29.04 -0.11 -7.51
N ARG A 355 28.98 1.04 -8.20
CA ARG A 355 30.17 1.84 -8.52
C ARG A 355 30.88 2.39 -7.27
N LYS A 356 30.12 2.72 -6.21
CA LYS A 356 30.68 3.30 -4.98
C LYS A 356 31.29 2.25 -4.06
N THR A 357 30.70 1.05 -3.99
CA THR A 357 31.18 -0.02 -3.10
C THR A 357 32.37 -0.81 -3.65
N GLY A 358 32.86 -0.52 -4.86
CA GLY A 358 34.07 -1.14 -5.40
C GLY A 358 34.04 -2.67 -5.33
N CYS A 359 32.89 -3.29 -5.64
CA CYS A 359 32.74 -4.73 -5.49
C CYS A 359 33.83 -5.47 -6.27
N PRO A 360 34.52 -6.45 -5.65
CA PRO A 360 35.50 -7.27 -6.34
C PRO A 360 34.83 -8.00 -7.53
N GLU A 361 35.49 -7.96 -8.68
CA GLU A 361 35.00 -8.16 -10.05
C GLU A 361 34.38 -9.55 -10.43
N GLY A 362 33.99 -10.41 -9.48
CA GLY A 362 33.66 -11.82 -9.78
C GLY A 362 32.25 -12.11 -10.27
N ASP A 363 31.24 -12.06 -9.38
CA ASP A 363 29.96 -12.76 -9.61
C ASP A 363 28.73 -11.86 -9.77
N SER A 364 28.77 -10.62 -9.29
CA SER A 364 27.60 -9.72 -9.31
C SER A 364 27.36 -9.03 -10.66
N ALA A 365 28.38 -8.92 -11.50
CA ALA A 365 28.30 -8.27 -12.81
C ALA A 365 27.49 -9.10 -13.84
N LEU A 366 27.54 -10.44 -13.74
CA LEU A 366 26.85 -11.36 -14.64
C LEU A 366 25.33 -11.39 -14.40
N LEU A 367 24.91 -11.35 -13.13
CA LEU A 367 23.49 -11.26 -12.78
C LEU A 367 22.89 -9.91 -13.25
N GLY A 368 23.65 -8.82 -13.12
CA GLY A 368 23.24 -7.50 -13.61
C GLY A 368 23.05 -7.46 -15.13
N THR A 369 24.00 -8.01 -15.89
CA THR A 369 23.90 -8.07 -17.36
C THR A 369 22.76 -8.95 -17.82
N TRP A 370 22.47 -10.06 -17.13
CA TRP A 370 21.33 -10.92 -17.44
C TRP A 370 19.98 -10.21 -17.30
N VAL A 371 19.77 -9.47 -16.20
CA VAL A 371 18.53 -8.71 -15.98
C VAL A 371 18.38 -7.61 -17.05
N ILE A 372 19.46 -6.89 -17.38
CA ILE A 372 19.44 -5.86 -18.43
C ILE A 372 19.07 -6.49 -19.79
N LEU A 373 19.61 -7.66 -20.10
CA LEU A 373 19.32 -8.38 -21.34
C LEU A 373 17.85 -8.81 -21.43
N GLN A 374 17.25 -9.26 -20.32
CA GLN A 374 15.81 -9.59 -20.25
C GLN A 374 14.94 -8.35 -20.53
N TRP A 375 15.30 -7.19 -19.98
CA TRP A 375 14.57 -5.95 -20.25
C TRP A 375 14.74 -5.47 -21.69
N LEU A 376 15.94 -5.57 -22.26
CA LEU A 376 16.19 -5.21 -23.66
C LEU A 376 15.44 -6.11 -24.64
N THR A 377 15.33 -7.41 -24.35
CA THR A 377 14.57 -8.35 -25.18
C THR A 377 13.07 -8.08 -25.10
N LEU A 378 12.52 -7.82 -23.91
CA LEU A 378 11.14 -7.38 -23.74
C LEU A 378 10.84 -6.07 -24.47
N ALA A 379 11.69 -5.05 -24.31
CA ALA A 379 11.54 -3.77 -24.98
C ALA A 379 11.63 -3.92 -26.51
N GLY A 380 12.56 -4.74 -27.00
CA GLY A 380 12.70 -5.08 -28.41
C GLY A 380 11.46 -5.77 -28.99
N ALA A 381 10.91 -6.75 -28.27
CA ALA A 381 9.68 -7.44 -28.66
C ALA A 381 8.47 -6.49 -28.71
N LEU A 382 8.35 -5.58 -27.74
CA LEU A 382 7.26 -4.62 -27.65
C LEU A 382 7.35 -3.53 -28.73
N TRP A 383 8.57 -3.06 -29.01
CA TRP A 383 8.83 -2.16 -30.13
C TRP A 383 8.54 -2.81 -31.49
N TRP A 384 8.98 -4.06 -31.67
CA TRP A 384 8.67 -4.85 -32.87
C TRP A 384 7.17 -5.05 -33.03
N TRP A 385 6.47 -5.41 -31.96
CA TRP A 385 5.01 -5.54 -31.94
C TRP A 385 4.34 -4.23 -32.33
N ARG A 386 4.71 -3.10 -31.71
CA ARG A 386 4.13 -1.79 -32.02
C ARG A 386 4.31 -1.41 -33.49
N LYS A 387 5.49 -1.65 -34.08
CA LYS A 387 5.72 -1.40 -35.51
C LYS A 387 4.89 -2.29 -36.44
N ARG A 388 4.48 -3.47 -35.98
CA ARG A 388 3.80 -4.49 -36.80
C ARG A 388 2.30 -4.58 -36.53
N ALA A 389 1.84 -4.08 -35.38
CA ALA A 389 0.46 -4.08 -34.93
C ALA A 389 -0.45 -3.32 -35.90
N ASP A 390 -0.02 -2.15 -36.39
CA ASP A 390 -0.82 -1.37 -37.34
C ASP A 390 -1.09 -2.18 -38.63
N ARG A 391 -0.07 -2.86 -39.16
CA ARG A 391 -0.21 -3.72 -40.35
C ARG A 391 -1.12 -4.93 -40.08
N LEU A 392 -0.99 -5.54 -38.91
CA LEU A 392 -1.81 -6.69 -38.52
C LEU A 392 -3.28 -6.30 -38.30
N ILE A 393 -3.54 -5.13 -37.70
CA ILE A 393 -4.89 -4.62 -37.48
C ILE A 393 -5.55 -4.25 -38.80
N THR A 394 -4.82 -3.64 -39.75
CA THR A 394 -5.37 -3.35 -41.08
C THR A 394 -5.70 -4.63 -41.85
N THR A 395 -4.83 -5.64 -41.82
CA THR A 395 -5.11 -6.91 -42.52
C THR A 395 -6.26 -7.68 -41.87
N LEU A 396 -6.37 -7.68 -40.54
CA LEU A 396 -7.52 -8.25 -39.82
C LEU A 396 -8.82 -7.52 -40.15
N ARG A 397 -8.79 -6.19 -40.26
CA ARG A 397 -9.96 -5.37 -40.61
C ARG A 397 -10.38 -5.61 -42.07
N GLU A 398 -9.44 -5.77 -42.99
CA GLU A 398 -9.72 -6.13 -44.38
C GLU A 398 -10.36 -7.52 -44.50
N HIS A 399 -9.84 -8.53 -43.80
CA HIS A 399 -10.42 -9.88 -43.79
C HIS A 399 -11.84 -9.89 -43.21
N LEU A 400 -12.07 -9.21 -42.08
CA LEU A 400 -13.41 -9.13 -41.47
C LEU A 400 -14.42 -8.37 -42.35
N ASN A 401 -13.97 -7.39 -43.13
CA ASN A 401 -14.82 -6.66 -44.06
C ASN A 401 -15.12 -7.48 -45.33
N GLN A 402 -14.15 -8.26 -45.85
CA GLN A 402 -14.36 -9.17 -46.97
C GLN A 402 -15.37 -10.28 -46.65
N ASP A 403 -15.33 -10.83 -45.43
CA ASP A 403 -16.30 -11.84 -44.97
C ASP A 403 -17.72 -11.27 -44.88
N ARG A 404 -17.88 -10.00 -44.46
CA ARG A 404 -19.18 -9.30 -44.41
C ARG A 404 -19.75 -8.99 -45.80
N THR A 405 -18.92 -8.64 -46.77
CA THR A 405 -19.38 -8.40 -48.15
C THR A 405 -19.78 -9.70 -48.86
N SER A 406 -19.14 -10.82 -48.50
CA SER A 406 -19.43 -12.14 -49.05
C SER A 406 -20.76 -12.72 -48.55
N THR A 407 -21.24 -12.31 -47.37
CA THR A 407 -22.52 -12.79 -46.82
C THR A 407 -23.74 -12.09 -47.41
N THR A 408 -23.58 -10.92 -48.02
CA THR A 408 -24.71 -10.14 -48.57
C THR A 408 -25.06 -10.56 -50.00
N THR A 409 -24.19 -11.30 -50.68
CA THR A 409 -24.37 -11.68 -52.10
C THR A 409 -24.41 -13.19 -52.28
N GLY A 410 -25.59 -13.79 -52.08
CA GLY A 410 -25.92 -15.07 -52.71
C GLY A 410 -25.75 -16.34 -51.88
N ARG A 411 -26.86 -16.81 -51.33
CA ARG A 411 -27.35 -18.20 -51.34
C ARG A 411 -26.32 -19.28 -51.79
N ARG A 412 -25.69 -19.99 -50.84
CA ARG A 412 -25.30 -21.43 -50.91
C ARG A 412 -24.71 -21.88 -49.56
N ALA A 413 -25.35 -22.87 -48.90
CA ALA A 413 -25.06 -24.31 -48.93
C ALA A 413 -24.03 -24.73 -47.84
N PRO A 414 -24.43 -25.55 -46.85
CA PRO A 414 -23.66 -25.84 -45.65
C PRO A 414 -22.70 -27.02 -45.82
N THR A 415 -21.66 -26.92 -46.65
CA THR A 415 -20.63 -27.99 -46.73
C THR A 415 -19.28 -27.46 -47.25
N ALA A 416 -18.49 -26.80 -46.40
CA ALA A 416 -17.04 -26.66 -46.58
C ALA A 416 -16.40 -26.10 -45.30
N LEU A 417 -16.23 -26.95 -44.28
CA LEU A 417 -15.58 -26.58 -43.01
C LEU A 417 -14.14 -27.12 -42.87
N VAL A 418 -13.55 -27.64 -43.95
CA VAL A 418 -12.35 -28.48 -43.84
C VAL A 418 -11.03 -27.75 -44.11
N ASP A 419 -11.01 -26.54 -44.68
CA ASP A 419 -9.73 -25.94 -45.13
C ASP A 419 -9.47 -24.54 -44.57
N ARG A 420 -9.69 -24.34 -43.27
CA ARG A 420 -9.25 -23.10 -42.59
C ARG A 420 -7.81 -23.24 -42.11
N SER A 421 -7.00 -22.22 -42.41
CA SER A 421 -5.61 -22.14 -41.99
C SER A 421 -5.51 -22.26 -40.46
N PRO A 422 -4.40 -22.80 -39.91
CA PRO A 422 -4.21 -22.88 -38.47
C PRO A 422 -4.29 -21.50 -37.78
N VAL A 423 -3.97 -20.43 -38.50
CA VAL A 423 -4.10 -19.05 -38.01
C VAL A 423 -5.56 -18.64 -37.86
N ASP A 424 -6.42 -18.97 -38.83
CA ASP A 424 -7.87 -18.69 -38.74
C ASP A 424 -8.53 -19.54 -37.65
N ARG A 425 -8.06 -20.75 -37.42
CA ARG A 425 -8.49 -21.57 -36.28
C ARG A 425 -8.07 -20.95 -34.95
N MET A 426 -6.85 -20.44 -34.84
CA MET A 426 -6.36 -19.78 -33.62
C MET A 426 -7.08 -18.45 -33.38
N LEU A 427 -7.34 -17.65 -34.42
CA LEU A 427 -8.11 -16.41 -34.34
C LEU A 427 -9.59 -16.66 -34.03
N ALA A 428 -10.21 -17.66 -34.64
CA ALA A 428 -11.57 -18.08 -34.31
C ALA A 428 -11.66 -18.60 -32.87
N LEU A 429 -10.62 -19.28 -32.37
CA LEU A 429 -10.56 -19.76 -30.99
C LEU A 429 -10.37 -18.59 -30.00
N LEU A 430 -9.51 -17.61 -30.32
CA LEU A 430 -9.34 -16.39 -29.52
C LEU A 430 -10.60 -15.50 -29.51
N LEU A 431 -11.30 -15.40 -30.64
CA LEU A 431 -12.58 -14.68 -30.73
C LEU A 431 -13.72 -15.43 -30.05
N ARG A 432 -13.71 -16.77 -30.06
CA ARG A 432 -14.69 -17.63 -29.36
C ARG A 432 -14.45 -17.68 -27.85
N VAL A 433 -13.20 -17.56 -27.39
CA VAL A 433 -12.85 -17.39 -25.97
C VAL A 433 -13.23 -16.00 -25.44
N ARG A 434 -13.54 -15.04 -26.32
CA ARG A 434 -14.11 -13.74 -25.94
C ARG A 434 -15.65 -13.75 -25.79
N SER A 435 -16.33 -14.85 -26.15
CA SER A 435 -17.79 -15.00 -25.97
C SER A 435 -18.28 -16.21 -25.12
N PRO A 436 -17.61 -16.67 -24.04
CA PRO A 436 -18.17 -17.69 -23.16
C PRO A 436 -18.77 -17.06 -21.89
N LEU A 437 -19.86 -16.31 -22.02
CA LEU A 437 -20.78 -16.00 -20.90
C LEU A 437 -22.23 -15.86 -21.39
N GLU A 438 -22.65 -16.76 -22.28
CA GLU A 438 -24.08 -17.09 -22.43
C GLU A 438 -24.25 -18.57 -22.08
N LEU A 439 -24.37 -18.82 -20.78
CA LEU A 439 -25.02 -19.98 -20.16
C LEU A 439 -25.49 -19.58 -18.76
#